data_AF-A0A4U0UJ60-F1
#
_entry.id   AF-A0A4U0UJ60-F1
#
_cell.length_a   1.000
_cell.length_b   1.000
_cell.length_c   1.000
_cell.angle_alpha   90.00
_cell.angle_beta   90.00
_cell.angle_gamma   90.00
#
_symmetry.space_group_name_H-M   'P 1'
#
loop_
_entity.id
_entity.type
_entity.pdbx_description
1 polymer ?
#
loop_
_entity_poly.entity_id
_entity_poly.type
_entity_poly.pdbx_seq_one_letter_code
_entity_poly.pdbx_strand_id
1 'polypeptide(L)'
;MARPDRLPKASGSQWVCIYKGKEWPVVLCGDAILPKPFLGTRKHAGEVATILLGRRIYHWALENRLMEYTPHRDYLVDTQRYDADQVLTNDASSAKTEELRRLAFRQDALEFQSAEYWQNFINNRGAIRKIEREETRTADRGRKRKREGETAESTDMSSPGSWSSLEKQSCGSRDQETKKHARLSAPLAIPSNEREGTQVSSNTLGPTGLIGPAKNQAYEDPRSPFFKEELGHKLQKFREQHERSITGSPPKPGGYTIFVGKEKVSFESTQDAVMQSQILSGRIKYTGALRTHVDISDISEVTPKDFVLVSEYLQHTDFIPRLIEIDHALPYLDGIPLPKQRVAPAEKCASVFRTASYLQLAGLEFLCVNKLKVLYPLEPLCLLIVTRIFARSIVWGCEAETELIDWLIDHITEYYWLLIKKHGGLLVEVLHSSDEIRERVLQNVIADPKMGRRGLDEE
;
A
#
# COMPACT_ATOMS: atom_id res chain seq x y z
N MET A 1 -58.50 -10.92 -2.57
CA MET A 1 -58.09 -10.84 -1.15
C MET A 1 -56.85 -9.96 -1.07
N ALA A 2 -57.01 -8.70 -0.66
CA ALA A 2 -55.92 -7.73 -0.53
C ALA A 2 -55.04 -8.13 0.66
N ARG A 3 -53.74 -8.32 0.42
CA ARG A 3 -52.77 -8.59 1.50
C ARG A 3 -52.57 -7.30 2.30
N PRO A 4 -52.46 -7.38 3.64
CA PRO A 4 -52.33 -6.22 4.51
C PRO A 4 -51.08 -5.40 4.17
N ASP A 5 -51.24 -4.10 4.31
CA ASP A 5 -50.37 -3.00 3.89
C ASP A 5 -48.88 -3.26 4.12
N ARG A 6 -48.17 -3.61 3.04
CA ARG A 6 -46.71 -3.46 3.01
C ARG A 6 -46.42 -2.01 2.67
N LEU A 7 -45.81 -1.30 3.60
CA LEU A 7 -45.30 0.06 3.37
C LEU A 7 -44.44 0.06 2.09
N PRO A 8 -44.59 1.08 1.22
CA PRO A 8 -43.80 1.17 0.00
C PRO A 8 -42.32 1.16 0.34
N LYS A 9 -41.55 0.34 -0.37
CA LYS A 9 -40.11 0.22 -0.13
C LYS A 9 -39.41 1.49 -0.59
N ALA A 10 -38.81 2.22 0.34
CA ALA A 10 -38.15 3.49 0.03
C ALA A 10 -36.85 3.27 -0.76
N SER A 11 -36.59 4.11 -1.76
CA SER A 11 -35.28 4.16 -2.43
C SER A 11 -34.17 4.42 -1.40
N GLY A 12 -33.02 3.78 -1.56
CA GLY A 12 -31.90 3.85 -0.61
C GLY A 12 -31.99 2.91 0.59
N SER A 13 -33.14 2.27 0.83
CA SER A 13 -33.24 1.27 1.90
C SER A 13 -32.53 -0.04 1.55
N GLN A 14 -32.04 -0.73 2.59
CA GLN A 14 -31.31 -1.98 2.47
C GLN A 14 -32.21 -3.20 2.61
N TRP A 15 -31.99 -4.20 1.77
CA TRP A 15 -32.76 -5.43 1.68
C TRP A 15 -31.85 -6.62 1.44
N VAL A 16 -32.40 -7.82 1.52
CA VAL A 16 -31.75 -9.07 1.12
C VAL A 16 -32.47 -9.66 -0.07
N CYS A 17 -31.72 -10.06 -1.09
CA CYS A 17 -32.24 -10.76 -2.25
C CYS A 17 -31.56 -12.12 -2.43
N ILE A 18 -32.19 -13.02 -3.18
CA ILE A 18 -31.57 -14.28 -3.59
C ILE A 18 -30.90 -14.09 -4.95
N TYR A 19 -29.57 -14.08 -4.97
CA TYR A 19 -28.77 -14.02 -6.19
C TYR A 19 -27.94 -15.29 -6.33
N LYS A 20 -28.12 -16.00 -7.45
CA LYS A 20 -27.49 -17.31 -7.71
C LYS A 20 -27.67 -18.33 -6.58
N GLY A 21 -28.88 -18.41 -6.02
CA GLY A 21 -29.23 -19.36 -4.96
C GLY A 21 -28.68 -19.02 -3.57
N LYS A 22 -28.05 -17.86 -3.40
CA LYS A 22 -27.52 -17.37 -2.11
C LYS A 22 -28.16 -16.05 -1.73
N GLU A 23 -28.24 -15.77 -0.43
CA GLU A 23 -28.67 -14.47 0.10
C GLU A 23 -27.58 -13.42 -0.08
N TRP A 24 -27.95 -12.22 -0.54
CA TRP A 24 -27.06 -11.07 -0.74
C TRP A 24 -27.71 -9.80 -0.21
N PRO A 25 -26.95 -8.90 0.44
CA PRO A 25 -27.48 -7.60 0.81
C PRO A 25 -27.48 -6.69 -0.42
N VAL A 26 -28.55 -5.91 -0.55
CA VAL A 26 -28.80 -5.02 -1.67
C VAL A 26 -29.33 -3.68 -1.22
N VAL A 27 -29.06 -2.63 -1.98
CA VAL A 27 -29.65 -1.31 -1.80
C VAL A 27 -30.68 -1.08 -2.89
N LEU A 28 -31.88 -0.65 -2.54
CA LEU A 28 -32.91 -0.27 -3.52
C LEU A 28 -32.54 1.02 -4.24
N CYS A 29 -32.66 1.03 -5.56
CA CYS A 29 -32.39 2.20 -6.37
C CYS A 29 -33.70 2.86 -6.81
N GLY A 30 -33.73 4.19 -6.77
CA GLY A 30 -34.77 4.94 -7.47
C GLY A 30 -34.53 4.97 -8.97
N ASP A 31 -35.59 5.17 -9.76
CA ASP A 31 -35.48 5.22 -11.23
C ASP A 31 -34.58 6.36 -11.73
N ALA A 32 -34.46 7.45 -10.95
CA ALA A 32 -33.67 8.62 -11.28
C ALA A 32 -32.15 8.36 -11.35
N ILE A 33 -31.65 7.33 -10.65
CA ILE A 33 -30.21 7.05 -10.51
C ILE A 33 -29.73 5.90 -11.39
N LEU A 34 -30.60 5.31 -12.23
CA LEU A 34 -30.21 4.16 -13.03
C LEU A 34 -29.55 4.56 -14.36
N PRO A 35 -28.46 3.89 -14.77
CA PRO A 35 -27.91 4.07 -16.10
C PRO A 35 -28.96 3.76 -17.18
N LYS A 36 -29.12 4.65 -18.18
CA LYS A 36 -30.06 4.46 -19.31
C LYS A 36 -29.98 3.08 -19.96
N PRO A 37 -28.78 2.49 -20.21
CA PRO A 37 -28.69 1.15 -20.79
C PRO A 37 -29.25 0.04 -19.89
N PHE A 38 -29.18 0.22 -18.56
CA PHE A 38 -29.68 -0.77 -17.60
C PHE A 38 -31.20 -0.75 -17.52
N LEU A 39 -31.84 0.43 -17.57
CA LEU A 39 -33.30 0.58 -17.59
C LEU A 39 -33.98 -0.28 -18.66
N GLY A 40 -33.37 -0.35 -19.86
CA GLY A 40 -33.88 -1.15 -20.98
C GLY A 40 -33.77 -2.67 -20.79
N THR A 41 -33.11 -3.16 -19.74
CA THR A 41 -32.92 -4.60 -19.48
C THR A 41 -34.00 -5.20 -18.57
N ARG A 42 -34.91 -4.38 -18.04
CA ARG A 42 -36.02 -4.82 -17.18
C ARG A 42 -36.96 -5.75 -17.95
N LYS A 43 -37.30 -6.91 -17.38
CA LYS A 43 -38.14 -7.93 -18.03
C LYS A 43 -39.55 -7.98 -17.45
N HIS A 44 -39.70 -7.65 -16.18
CA HIS A 44 -40.97 -7.78 -15.47
C HIS A 44 -41.37 -6.48 -14.77
N ALA A 45 -42.67 -6.17 -14.78
CA ALA A 45 -43.23 -4.99 -14.12
C ALA A 45 -43.03 -5.04 -12.59
N GLY A 46 -42.91 -6.22 -11.99
CA GLY A 46 -42.63 -6.39 -10.55
C GLY A 46 -41.14 -6.36 -10.17
N GLU A 47 -40.23 -6.14 -11.12
CA GLU A 47 -38.81 -5.96 -10.83
C GLU A 47 -38.52 -4.53 -10.37
N VAL A 48 -37.75 -4.42 -9.30
CA VAL A 48 -37.18 -3.16 -8.83
C VAL A 48 -35.67 -3.20 -9.01
N ALA A 49 -35.08 -2.06 -9.31
CA ALA A 49 -33.64 -1.98 -9.48
C ALA A 49 -32.95 -1.98 -8.11
N THR A 50 -31.88 -2.75 -8.01
CA THR A 50 -31.07 -2.86 -6.80
C THR A 50 -29.59 -2.80 -7.15
N ILE A 51 -28.76 -2.38 -6.20
CA ILE A 51 -27.32 -2.59 -6.25
C ILE A 51 -26.98 -3.78 -5.36
N LEU A 52 -26.38 -4.82 -5.96
CA LEU A 52 -25.90 -6.00 -5.26
C LEU A 52 -24.58 -5.64 -4.56
N LEU A 53 -24.59 -5.56 -3.22
CA LEU A 53 -23.40 -5.19 -2.44
C LEU A 53 -22.33 -6.29 -2.52
N GLY A 54 -21.07 -5.94 -2.26
CA GLY A 54 -19.88 -6.78 -2.46
C GLY A 54 -19.47 -6.94 -3.93
N ARG A 55 -20.41 -7.27 -4.81
CA ARG A 55 -20.18 -7.28 -6.27
C ARG A 55 -20.24 -5.89 -6.88
N ARG A 56 -21.01 -4.98 -6.27
CA ARG A 56 -21.18 -3.57 -6.67
C ARG A 56 -21.63 -3.47 -8.12
N ILE A 57 -22.74 -4.14 -8.43
CA ILE A 57 -23.37 -4.17 -9.76
C ILE A 57 -24.87 -3.92 -9.64
N TYR A 58 -25.47 -3.34 -10.69
CA TYR A 58 -26.92 -3.24 -10.80
C TYR A 58 -27.54 -4.62 -11.05
N HIS A 59 -28.67 -4.88 -10.40
CA HIS A 59 -29.43 -6.12 -10.49
C HIS A 59 -30.94 -5.85 -10.39
N TRP A 60 -31.73 -6.53 -11.23
CA TRP A 60 -33.19 -6.51 -11.13
C TRP A 60 -33.64 -7.58 -10.13
N ALA A 61 -34.32 -7.16 -9.07
CA ALA A 61 -34.87 -8.05 -8.07
C ALA A 61 -36.41 -7.95 -8.08
N LEU A 62 -37.10 -9.08 -7.95
CA LEU A 62 -38.56 -9.05 -7.80
C LEU A 62 -38.91 -8.46 -6.43
N GLU A 63 -39.74 -7.42 -6.40
CA GLU A 63 -40.06 -6.68 -5.17
C GLU A 63 -40.64 -7.58 -4.07
N ASN A 64 -41.45 -8.55 -4.47
CA ASN A 64 -42.07 -9.53 -3.57
C ASN A 64 -41.10 -10.57 -3.00
N ARG A 65 -39.88 -10.69 -3.54
CA ARG A 65 -38.80 -11.60 -3.08
C ARG A 65 -37.73 -10.90 -2.25
N LEU A 66 -37.78 -9.59 -2.13
CA LEU A 66 -36.87 -8.84 -1.26
C LEU A 66 -37.31 -8.98 0.20
N MET A 67 -36.37 -9.42 1.03
CA MET A 67 -36.51 -9.56 2.48
C MET A 67 -35.87 -8.38 3.18
N GLU A 68 -36.44 -7.93 4.29
CA GLU A 68 -35.87 -6.82 5.06
C GLU A 68 -34.50 -7.23 5.62
N TYR A 69 -33.53 -6.32 5.52
CA TYR A 69 -32.19 -6.56 6.06
C TYR A 69 -32.20 -6.34 7.58
N THR A 70 -31.72 -7.33 8.32
CA THR A 70 -31.64 -7.32 9.78
C THR A 70 -30.16 -7.33 10.19
N PRO A 71 -29.59 -6.20 10.66
CA PRO A 71 -28.14 -6.07 10.87
C PRO A 71 -27.52 -7.10 11.82
N HIS A 72 -28.31 -7.66 12.75
CA HIS A 72 -27.84 -8.63 13.74
C HIS A 72 -28.06 -10.09 13.32
N ARG A 73 -28.72 -10.35 12.18
CA ARG A 73 -28.89 -11.71 11.68
C ARG A 73 -27.61 -12.12 10.97
N ASP A 74 -27.06 -13.27 11.35
CA ASP A 74 -25.95 -13.85 10.61
C ASP A 74 -26.47 -14.50 9.33
N TYR A 75 -26.32 -13.78 8.21
CA TYR A 75 -26.68 -14.26 6.87
C TYR A 75 -25.62 -15.19 6.25
N LEU A 76 -24.57 -15.52 6.99
CA LEU A 76 -23.48 -16.39 6.56
C LEU A 76 -23.51 -17.77 7.27
N VAL A 77 -24.54 -18.06 8.09
CA VAL A 77 -24.66 -19.32 8.86
C VAL A 77 -24.80 -20.56 7.98
N ASP A 78 -25.48 -20.46 6.85
CA ASP A 78 -25.66 -21.59 5.91
C ASP A 78 -24.36 -22.00 5.20
N THR A 79 -23.27 -21.28 5.42
CA THR A 79 -21.93 -21.58 4.88
C THR A 79 -21.09 -22.45 5.83
N GLN A 80 -21.74 -23.34 6.60
CA GLN A 80 -21.09 -24.26 7.53
C GLN A 80 -19.82 -24.86 6.91
N ARG A 81 -18.68 -24.50 7.52
CA ARG A 81 -17.34 -25.08 7.39
C ARG A 81 -16.97 -25.44 5.95
N TYR A 82 -16.60 -24.41 5.17
CA TYR A 82 -15.50 -24.59 4.22
C TYR A 82 -14.24 -24.93 5.05
N ASP A 83 -14.08 -26.20 5.41
CA ASP A 83 -12.82 -26.72 5.92
C ASP A 83 -11.77 -26.40 4.87
N ALA A 84 -10.75 -25.63 5.27
CA ALA A 84 -9.66 -25.18 4.40
C ALA A 84 -8.91 -26.35 3.73
N ASP A 85 -9.13 -27.57 4.22
CA ASP A 85 -8.41 -28.78 3.82
C ASP A 85 -9.12 -29.61 2.73
N GLN A 86 -10.38 -29.33 2.35
CA GLN A 86 -11.12 -30.18 1.39
C GLN A 86 -11.38 -29.60 0.00
N VAL A 87 -10.88 -28.41 -0.35
CA VAL A 87 -11.14 -27.81 -1.67
C VAL A 87 -9.85 -27.58 -2.45
N LEU A 88 -9.18 -28.68 -2.80
CA LEU A 88 -8.09 -28.66 -3.77
C LEU A 88 -8.53 -28.88 -5.22
N THR A 89 -9.81 -29.11 -5.51
CA THR A 89 -10.25 -29.34 -6.88
C THR A 89 -11.67 -28.81 -7.14
N ASN A 90 -11.75 -27.63 -7.77
CA ASN A 90 -12.60 -27.33 -8.94
C ASN A 90 -13.43 -26.03 -8.99
N ASP A 91 -13.44 -25.14 -7.99
CA ASP A 91 -14.31 -23.95 -8.15
C ASP A 91 -13.79 -22.64 -7.55
N ALA A 92 -12.67 -22.15 -8.11
CA ALA A 92 -12.14 -20.80 -7.84
C ALA A 92 -13.19 -19.68 -8.04
N SER A 93 -14.17 -19.89 -8.92
CA SER A 93 -15.29 -18.97 -9.17
C SER A 93 -16.28 -18.91 -7.99
N SER A 94 -16.53 -20.05 -7.33
CA SER A 94 -17.40 -20.14 -6.16
C SER A 94 -16.74 -19.49 -4.94
N ALA A 95 -15.46 -19.78 -4.70
CA ALA A 95 -14.69 -19.19 -3.61
C ALA A 95 -14.65 -17.65 -3.70
N LYS A 96 -14.35 -17.12 -4.90
CA LYS A 96 -14.37 -15.67 -5.14
C LYS A 96 -15.76 -15.05 -4.95
N THR A 97 -16.81 -15.78 -5.34
CA THR A 97 -18.19 -15.30 -5.16
C THR A 97 -18.58 -15.27 -3.69
N GLU A 98 -18.12 -16.23 -2.89
CA GLU A 98 -18.35 -16.28 -1.45
C GLU A 98 -17.55 -15.20 -0.71
N GLU A 99 -16.30 -14.97 -1.11
CA GLU A 99 -15.49 -13.87 -0.57
C GLU A 99 -16.17 -12.51 -0.77
N LEU A 100 -16.68 -12.24 -1.98
CA LEU A 100 -17.46 -11.03 -2.26
C LEU A 100 -18.76 -10.96 -1.46
N ARG A 101 -19.41 -12.09 -1.17
CA ARG A 101 -20.60 -12.13 -0.31
C ARG A 101 -20.26 -11.80 1.14
N ARG A 102 -19.14 -12.30 1.66
CA ARG A 102 -18.65 -11.96 3.00
C ARG A 102 -18.35 -10.47 3.12
N LEU A 103 -17.69 -9.89 2.11
CA LEU A 103 -17.47 -8.45 2.01
C LEU A 103 -18.80 -7.68 2.03
N ALA A 104 -19.79 -8.14 1.27
CA ALA A 104 -21.10 -7.51 1.20
C ALA A 104 -21.77 -7.37 2.58
N PHE A 105 -21.77 -8.44 3.39
CA PHE A 105 -22.44 -8.44 4.69
C PHE A 105 -21.61 -7.83 5.83
N ARG A 106 -20.30 -8.06 5.85
CA ARG A 106 -19.44 -7.61 6.96
C ARG A 106 -19.03 -6.15 6.86
N GLN A 107 -19.21 -5.54 5.70
CA GLN A 107 -18.64 -4.23 5.40
C GLN A 107 -19.65 -3.36 4.65
N ASP A 108 -19.89 -3.63 3.37
CA ASP A 108 -20.73 -2.77 2.51
C ASP A 108 -22.15 -2.55 3.11
N ALA A 109 -22.76 -3.58 3.69
CA ALA A 109 -24.09 -3.47 4.31
C ALA A 109 -24.08 -2.69 5.64
N LEU A 110 -22.99 -2.74 6.41
CA LEU A 110 -22.90 -2.06 7.70
C LEU A 110 -22.65 -0.55 7.57
N GLU A 111 -22.16 -0.09 6.42
CA GLU A 111 -21.91 1.34 6.19
C GLU A 111 -23.19 2.16 5.98
N PHE A 112 -24.35 1.51 5.77
CA PHE A 112 -25.66 2.17 5.54
C PHE A 112 -25.64 3.30 4.50
N GLN A 113 -24.76 3.18 3.49
CA GLN A 113 -24.60 4.20 2.46
C GLN A 113 -25.79 4.26 1.49
N SER A 114 -26.04 5.45 0.95
CA SER A 114 -27.15 5.70 0.03
C SER A 114 -26.96 5.05 -1.34
N ALA A 115 -28.03 4.98 -2.12
CA ALA A 115 -27.96 4.43 -3.48
C ALA A 115 -27.12 5.32 -4.41
N GLU A 116 -27.10 6.64 -4.20
CA GLU A 116 -26.27 7.61 -4.92
C GLU A 116 -24.77 7.37 -4.68
N TYR A 117 -24.39 7.08 -3.43
CA TYR A 117 -23.01 6.75 -3.09
C TYR A 117 -22.53 5.54 -3.90
N TRP A 118 -23.29 4.45 -3.88
CA TRP A 118 -22.92 3.23 -4.60
C TRP A 118 -22.95 3.41 -6.12
N GLN A 119 -23.86 4.23 -6.65
CA GLN A 119 -23.85 4.60 -8.06
C GLN A 119 -22.54 5.32 -8.44
N ASN A 120 -22.13 6.32 -7.67
CA ASN A 120 -20.90 7.08 -7.90
C ASN A 120 -19.68 6.14 -7.84
N PHE A 121 -19.67 5.23 -6.86
CA PHE A 121 -18.63 4.21 -6.74
C PHE A 121 -18.53 3.34 -8.01
N ILE A 122 -19.66 2.85 -8.51
CA ILE A 122 -19.70 2.01 -9.72
C ILE A 122 -19.24 2.79 -10.95
N ASN A 123 -19.66 4.05 -11.10
CA ASN A 123 -19.29 4.92 -12.21
C ASN A 123 -17.78 5.21 -12.22
N ASN A 124 -17.22 5.59 -11.06
CA ASN A 124 -15.81 5.93 -10.91
C ASN A 124 -14.91 4.72 -11.20
N ARG A 125 -15.30 3.52 -10.76
CA ARG A 125 -14.55 2.29 -11.07
C ARG A 125 -14.51 1.99 -12.58
N GLY A 126 -15.57 2.34 -13.31
CA GLY A 126 -15.61 2.24 -14.77
C GLY A 126 -14.64 3.20 -15.46
N ALA A 127 -14.56 4.44 -14.96
CA ALA A 127 -13.64 5.46 -15.46
C ALA A 127 -12.17 5.06 -15.22
N ILE A 128 -11.83 4.60 -14.01
CA ILE A 128 -10.48 4.14 -13.66
C ILE A 128 -10.03 3.00 -14.58
N ARG A 129 -10.88 1.98 -14.77
CA ARG A 129 -10.57 0.85 -15.69
C ARG A 129 -10.44 1.27 -17.15
N LYS A 130 -11.06 2.38 -17.56
CA LYS A 130 -10.93 2.91 -18.92
C LYS A 130 -9.57 3.61 -19.08
N ILE A 131 -9.15 4.38 -18.07
CA ILE A 131 -7.85 5.05 -18.02
C ILE A 131 -6.72 4.00 -18.03
N GLU A 132 -6.78 2.98 -17.18
CA GLU A 132 -5.79 1.87 -17.16
C GLU A 132 -5.67 1.17 -18.53
N ARG A 133 -6.79 0.99 -19.24
CA ARG A 133 -6.81 0.39 -20.58
C ARG A 133 -6.28 1.33 -21.66
N GLU A 134 -6.41 2.64 -21.50
CA GLU A 134 -5.87 3.63 -22.42
C GLU A 134 -4.36 3.79 -22.22
N GLU A 135 -3.89 3.80 -20.98
CA GLU A 135 -2.46 3.84 -20.63
C GLU A 135 -1.71 2.64 -21.19
N THR A 136 -2.21 1.41 -20.98
CA THR A 136 -1.63 0.19 -21.54
C THR A 136 -1.56 0.22 -23.07
N ARG A 137 -2.60 0.74 -23.75
CA ARG A 137 -2.59 0.91 -25.21
C ARG A 137 -1.59 1.96 -25.70
N THR A 138 -1.37 3.03 -24.94
CA THR A 138 -0.36 4.04 -25.29
C THR A 138 1.07 3.55 -25.07
N ALA A 139 1.31 2.78 -24.01
CA ALA A 139 2.60 2.14 -23.74
C ALA A 139 3.00 1.16 -24.86
N ASP A 140 2.05 0.36 -25.36
CA ASP A 140 2.29 -0.58 -26.46
C ASP A 140 2.54 0.13 -27.81
N ARG A 141 1.88 1.26 -28.06
CA ARG A 141 2.14 2.09 -29.26
C ARG A 141 3.52 2.75 -29.22
N GLY A 142 4.00 3.15 -28.04
CA GLY A 142 5.35 3.69 -27.85
C GLY A 142 6.46 2.67 -28.13
N ARG A 143 6.27 1.41 -27.72
CA ARG A 143 7.24 0.33 -27.99
C ARG A 143 7.36 -0.04 -29.47
N LYS A 144 6.26 0.08 -30.24
CA LYS A 144 6.28 -0.27 -31.67
C LYS A 144 7.08 0.73 -32.51
N ARG A 145 7.06 2.02 -32.16
CA ARG A 145 7.86 3.07 -32.84
C ARG A 145 9.36 3.01 -32.54
N LYS A 146 9.76 2.48 -31.38
CA LYS A 146 11.18 2.43 -31.00
C LYS A 146 11.98 1.35 -31.76
N ARG A 147 11.33 0.29 -32.26
CA ARG A 147 11.98 -0.78 -33.04
C ARG A 147 12.29 -0.41 -34.49
N GLU A 148 11.74 0.67 -35.02
CA GLU A 148 12.01 1.12 -36.40
C GLU A 148 13.14 2.15 -36.49
N GLY A 149 13.62 2.68 -35.35
CA GLY A 149 14.65 3.73 -35.30
C GLY A 149 16.09 3.25 -35.03
N GLU A 150 16.31 2.00 -34.61
CA GLU A 150 17.64 1.53 -34.17
C GLU A 150 18.49 0.83 -35.26
N THR A 151 18.02 0.77 -36.52
CA THR A 151 18.74 0.09 -37.62
C THR A 151 19.56 1.01 -38.55
N ALA A 152 19.71 2.30 -38.25
CA ALA A 152 20.39 3.22 -39.14
C ALA A 152 21.24 4.24 -38.39
N GLU A 153 22.40 3.83 -37.85
CA GLU A 153 23.58 4.69 -37.68
C GLU A 153 24.73 3.94 -36.96
N SER A 154 25.74 3.50 -37.72
CA SER A 154 27.08 3.16 -37.22
C SER A 154 28.01 2.81 -38.40
N THR A 155 28.57 3.82 -39.05
CA THR A 155 29.73 3.68 -39.96
C THR A 155 30.70 4.85 -39.73
N ASP A 156 32.01 4.54 -39.85
CA ASP A 156 33.22 5.39 -39.88
C ASP A 156 33.91 5.73 -38.55
N MET A 157 35.25 5.79 -38.41
CA MET A 157 36.46 5.31 -39.13
C MET A 157 37.67 5.70 -38.24
N SER A 158 38.76 4.91 -38.24
CA SER A 158 40.21 5.32 -38.29
C SER A 158 41.19 4.46 -37.46
N SER A 159 42.26 4.00 -38.14
CA SER A 159 43.46 3.23 -37.68
C SER A 159 44.68 4.19 -37.50
N PRO A 160 45.99 3.78 -37.49
CA PRO A 160 46.69 2.47 -37.32
C PRO A 160 47.96 2.50 -36.39
N GLY A 161 48.59 1.33 -36.12
CA GLY A 161 49.95 1.26 -35.54
C GLY A 161 50.46 -0.15 -35.18
N SER A 162 51.44 -0.64 -35.94
CA SER A 162 52.03 -1.99 -36.03
C SER A 162 52.96 -2.43 -34.86
N TRP A 163 53.15 -3.76 -34.65
CA TRP A 163 54.43 -4.52 -34.74
C TRP A 163 54.24 -6.03 -34.41
N SER A 164 54.66 -6.90 -35.35
CA SER A 164 55.27 -8.27 -35.33
C SER A 164 55.04 -9.26 -34.15
N SER A 165 55.08 -10.61 -34.25
CA SER A 165 55.40 -11.62 -35.29
C SER A 165 54.99 -13.04 -34.82
N LEU A 166 54.77 -13.96 -35.78
CA LEU A 166 54.94 -15.45 -35.76
C LEU A 166 54.24 -16.28 -34.65
N GLU A 167 53.42 -17.31 -34.89
CA GLU A 167 53.73 -18.58 -35.57
C GLU A 167 52.47 -19.46 -35.85
N LYS A 168 52.50 -20.13 -37.01
CA LYS A 168 52.03 -21.50 -37.35
C LYS A 168 50.61 -22.02 -37.02
N GLN A 169 49.92 -22.32 -38.13
CA GLN A 169 49.35 -23.62 -38.53
C GLN A 169 48.32 -24.30 -37.60
N SER A 170 47.08 -24.42 -38.08
CA SER A 170 46.63 -25.64 -38.79
C SER A 170 45.12 -25.61 -39.04
N CYS A 171 44.75 -26.05 -40.23
CA CYS A 171 43.40 -26.33 -40.70
C CYS A 171 42.62 -27.28 -39.79
N GLY A 172 41.30 -27.11 -39.72
CA GLY A 172 40.41 -28.07 -39.07
C GLY A 172 38.96 -27.63 -39.14
N SER A 173 38.33 -27.99 -40.25
CA SER A 173 36.97 -27.66 -40.66
C SER A 173 35.87 -28.30 -39.80
N ARG A 174 34.66 -27.75 -39.99
CA ARG A 174 33.34 -28.42 -40.04
C ARG A 174 32.45 -28.52 -38.80
N ASP A 175 31.29 -27.90 -39.00
CA ASP A 175 29.95 -28.46 -38.92
C ASP A 175 29.27 -28.52 -37.54
N GLN A 176 28.58 -27.42 -37.25
CA GLN A 176 27.19 -27.48 -36.81
C GLN A 176 26.36 -28.23 -37.86
N GLU A 177 25.56 -29.22 -37.46
CA GLU A 177 24.14 -29.27 -37.84
C GLU A 177 23.38 -30.48 -37.24
N THR A 178 22.24 -30.14 -36.65
CA THR A 178 20.93 -30.81 -36.78
C THR A 178 20.64 -32.19 -36.14
N LYS A 179 19.73 -32.14 -35.15
CA LYS A 179 18.34 -32.68 -35.20
C LYS A 179 18.15 -34.14 -35.66
N LYS A 180 17.66 -35.01 -34.77
CA LYS A 180 16.28 -35.59 -34.76
C LYS A 180 16.14 -36.90 -33.95
N HIS A 181 15.01 -36.98 -33.26
CA HIS A 181 14.11 -38.11 -32.97
C HIS A 181 14.58 -39.57 -33.12
N ALA A 182 14.31 -40.38 -32.08
CA ALA A 182 13.39 -41.53 -32.06
C ALA A 182 13.63 -42.33 -30.75
N ARG A 183 12.65 -42.47 -29.85
CA ARG A 183 11.61 -43.51 -29.74
C ARG A 183 12.09 -44.87 -29.19
N LEU A 184 11.40 -45.29 -28.12
CA LEU A 184 11.08 -46.66 -27.66
C LEU A 184 12.14 -47.44 -26.86
N SER A 185 11.85 -47.74 -25.59
CA SER A 185 11.24 -49.02 -25.14
C SER A 185 11.41 -49.22 -23.64
N ALA A 186 10.35 -49.70 -22.97
CA ALA A 186 10.41 -50.28 -21.63
C ALA A 186 11.17 -51.63 -21.64
N PRO A 187 11.53 -52.20 -20.47
CA PRO A 187 10.58 -53.13 -19.83
C PRO A 187 10.57 -53.15 -18.29
N LEU A 188 9.54 -53.84 -17.79
CA LEU A 188 9.21 -54.23 -16.43
C LEU A 188 10.35 -54.95 -15.67
N ALA A 189 10.39 -54.81 -14.34
CA ALA A 189 10.02 -55.88 -13.38
C ALA A 189 10.34 -55.51 -11.91
N ILE A 190 9.30 -55.63 -11.09
CA ILE A 190 9.23 -55.79 -9.61
C ILE A 190 9.69 -57.25 -9.32
N PRO A 191 10.29 -57.65 -8.15
CA PRO A 191 9.59 -57.55 -6.87
C PRO A 191 10.36 -57.58 -5.51
N SER A 192 9.61 -57.11 -4.49
CA SER A 192 9.43 -57.62 -3.11
C SER A 192 10.61 -57.97 -2.19
N ASN A 193 10.63 -57.37 -1.00
CA ASN A 193 10.45 -58.03 0.32
C ASN A 193 10.42 -56.94 1.42
N GLU A 194 9.37 -56.76 2.22
CA GLU A 194 8.82 -57.57 3.34
C GLU A 194 9.62 -57.53 4.66
N ARG A 195 8.84 -57.27 5.74
CA ARG A 195 9.01 -57.56 7.19
C ARG A 195 9.61 -56.47 8.09
N GLU A 196 8.77 -55.89 8.97
CA GLU A 196 8.44 -56.29 10.38
C GLU A 196 9.60 -55.97 11.34
N GLY A 197 9.45 -55.33 12.49
CA GLY A 197 8.28 -54.86 13.24
C GLY A 197 8.72 -54.27 14.59
N THR A 198 7.76 -54.20 15.51
CA THR A 198 7.89 -54.15 16.99
C THR A 198 7.50 -52.83 17.69
N GLN A 199 6.45 -52.97 18.51
CA GLN A 199 5.91 -52.08 19.53
C GLN A 199 6.74 -52.08 20.83
N VAL A 200 6.73 -50.98 21.61
CA VAL A 200 6.58 -50.91 23.10
C VAL A 200 6.17 -49.45 23.40
N SER A 201 4.95 -49.08 23.82
CA SER A 201 4.25 -49.18 25.12
C SER A 201 4.71 -48.23 26.26
N SER A 202 3.77 -47.33 26.63
CA SER A 202 3.28 -46.93 27.97
C SER A 202 4.06 -46.02 28.95
N ASN A 203 3.39 -44.90 29.27
CA ASN A 203 3.04 -44.29 30.59
C ASN A 203 4.12 -44.03 31.66
N THR A 204 4.05 -42.87 32.36
CA THR A 204 3.64 -42.72 33.78
C THR A 204 3.67 -41.25 34.25
N LEU A 205 2.72 -40.89 35.12
CA LEU A 205 2.48 -39.61 35.81
C LEU A 205 3.46 -39.30 36.98
N GLY A 206 3.78 -38.00 37.15
CA GLY A 206 3.87 -37.20 38.41
C GLY A 206 4.92 -37.55 39.50
N PRO A 207 5.12 -36.71 40.57
CA PRO A 207 4.37 -35.49 40.95
C PRO A 207 5.19 -34.30 41.57
N THR A 208 4.49 -33.16 41.73
CA THR A 208 4.56 -32.09 42.78
C THR A 208 5.86 -31.45 43.29
N GLY A 209 5.87 -30.11 43.27
CA GLY A 209 6.65 -29.24 44.16
C GLY A 209 6.27 -27.75 44.02
N LEU A 210 5.41 -27.26 44.92
CA LEU A 210 4.89 -25.89 45.07
C LEU A 210 5.96 -24.86 45.46
N ILE A 211 5.77 -23.58 45.06
CA ILE A 211 5.70 -22.35 45.90
C ILE A 211 5.52 -21.12 44.96
N GLY A 212 4.46 -20.32 45.16
CA GLY A 212 4.09 -19.13 44.36
C GLY A 212 4.81 -17.84 44.81
N PRO A 213 4.20 -16.62 44.76
CA PRO A 213 3.09 -16.11 43.96
C PRO A 213 3.46 -14.82 43.19
N ALA A 214 2.83 -14.50 42.06
CA ALA A 214 2.86 -13.13 41.53
C ALA A 214 1.63 -12.82 40.66
N LYS A 215 1.12 -11.61 40.84
CA LYS A 215 -0.08 -11.05 40.26
C LYS A 215 0.03 -10.97 38.73
N ASN A 216 -0.84 -11.67 38.00
CA ASN A 216 -1.05 -11.40 36.58
C ASN A 216 -1.94 -10.16 36.45
N GLN A 217 -1.29 -9.01 36.21
CA GLN A 217 -1.92 -7.92 35.47
C GLN A 217 -2.16 -8.40 34.04
N ALA A 218 -3.30 -7.96 33.50
CA ALA A 218 -3.76 -8.27 32.16
C ALA A 218 -2.68 -7.97 31.12
N TYR A 219 -2.40 -8.97 30.29
CA TYR A 219 -1.75 -8.81 29.00
C TYR A 219 -2.64 -7.89 28.15
N GLU A 220 -2.24 -6.65 27.94
CA GLU A 220 -2.80 -5.83 26.87
C GLU A 220 -2.22 -6.33 25.54
N ASP A 221 -3.12 -6.74 24.65
CA ASP A 221 -2.84 -7.18 23.29
C ASP A 221 -2.29 -6.00 22.45
N PRO A 222 -1.13 -6.10 21.77
CA PRO A 222 -0.59 -5.03 20.93
C PRO A 222 -1.41 -4.76 19.66
N ARG A 223 -2.54 -5.46 19.45
CA ARG A 223 -3.41 -5.33 18.28
C ARG A 223 -4.64 -4.46 18.52
N SER A 224 -4.57 -3.42 19.37
CA SER A 224 -5.65 -2.43 19.44
C SER A 224 -5.80 -1.68 18.10
N PRO A 225 -6.92 -1.85 17.36
CA PRO A 225 -7.17 -1.15 16.11
C PRO A 225 -7.68 0.29 16.33
N PHE A 226 -7.99 0.66 17.58
CA PHE A 226 -8.75 1.87 17.89
C PHE A 226 -7.97 3.19 17.73
N PHE A 227 -6.64 3.18 17.79
CA PHE A 227 -5.85 4.42 17.64
C PHE A 227 -5.55 4.78 16.17
N LYS A 228 -5.58 3.81 15.24
CA LYS A 228 -5.29 4.05 13.81
C LYS A 228 -6.48 4.63 13.05
N GLU A 229 -7.72 4.31 13.44
CA GLU A 229 -8.94 4.82 12.80
C GLU A 229 -9.19 6.30 13.10
N GLU A 230 -8.91 6.76 14.33
CA GLU A 230 -9.22 8.13 14.73
C GLU A 230 -8.34 9.16 13.97
N LEU A 231 -7.10 8.79 13.67
CA LEU A 231 -6.11 9.68 13.03
C LEU A 231 -6.24 9.67 11.51
N GLY A 232 -6.54 8.51 10.90
CA GLY A 232 -6.97 8.44 9.50
C GLY A 232 -8.20 9.32 9.24
N HIS A 233 -9.17 9.31 10.16
CA HIS A 233 -10.33 10.20 10.10
C HIS A 233 -9.97 11.68 10.29
N LYS A 234 -8.96 12.03 11.10
CA LYS A 234 -8.48 13.42 11.24
C LYS A 234 -7.80 13.91 9.96
N LEU A 235 -6.95 13.09 9.34
CA LEU A 235 -6.29 13.40 8.07
C LEU A 235 -7.31 13.50 6.91
N GLN A 236 -8.29 12.60 6.88
CA GLN A 236 -9.38 12.60 5.91
C GLN A 236 -10.28 13.85 6.07
N LYS A 237 -10.69 14.19 7.30
CA LYS A 237 -11.44 15.43 7.58
C LYS A 237 -10.67 16.68 7.20
N PHE A 238 -9.35 16.68 7.39
CA PHE A 238 -8.47 17.76 6.97
C PHE A 238 -8.43 17.89 5.44
N ARG A 239 -8.25 16.78 4.71
CA ARG A 239 -8.33 16.74 3.23
C ARG A 239 -9.69 17.25 2.73
N GLU A 240 -10.79 16.82 3.33
CA GLU A 240 -12.14 17.26 2.97
C GLU A 240 -12.39 18.75 3.27
N GLN A 241 -11.84 19.29 4.37
CA GLN A 241 -11.91 20.71 4.67
C GLN A 241 -11.11 21.55 3.66
N HIS A 242 -9.95 21.07 3.26
CA HIS A 242 -9.09 21.71 2.27
C HIS A 242 -9.66 21.62 0.85
N GLU A 243 -10.30 20.51 0.46
CA GLU A 243 -10.99 20.41 -0.84
C GLU A 243 -12.25 21.29 -0.90
N ARG A 244 -12.94 21.47 0.22
CA ARG A 244 -14.10 22.38 0.32
C ARG A 244 -13.70 23.86 0.24
N SER A 245 -12.48 24.24 0.65
CA SER A 245 -12.00 25.63 0.48
C SER A 245 -11.58 25.95 -0.96
N ILE A 246 -11.28 24.94 -1.78
CA ILE A 246 -10.79 25.08 -3.17
C ILE A 246 -11.93 25.15 -4.20
N THR A 247 -13.14 24.66 -3.87
CA THR A 247 -14.25 24.51 -4.83
C THR A 247 -15.17 25.73 -5.00
N GLY A 248 -14.89 26.85 -4.32
CA GLY A 248 -15.50 28.16 -4.62
C GLY A 248 -14.67 28.96 -5.63
N SER A 249 -15.30 29.52 -6.68
CA SER A 249 -14.62 30.32 -7.72
C SER A 249 -13.74 31.46 -7.15
N PRO A 250 -12.64 31.83 -7.83
CA PRO A 250 -11.42 32.27 -7.17
C PRO A 250 -11.42 33.78 -6.85
N PRO A 251 -11.11 34.19 -5.62
CA PRO A 251 -10.31 35.39 -5.46
C PRO A 251 -8.88 35.04 -5.89
N LYS A 252 -8.26 35.82 -6.79
CA LYS A 252 -6.82 35.69 -7.09
C LYS A 252 -6.05 35.70 -5.75
N PRO A 253 -5.45 34.57 -5.33
CA PRO A 253 -4.83 34.51 -4.02
C PRO A 253 -3.51 35.28 -4.10
N GLY A 254 -3.18 36.01 -3.04
CA GLY A 254 -1.81 36.47 -2.85
C GLY A 254 -0.93 35.23 -2.70
N GLY A 255 -0.31 34.79 -3.80
CA GLY A 255 0.69 33.73 -3.77
C GLY A 255 1.85 34.14 -2.87
N TYR A 256 2.37 33.18 -2.11
CA TYR A 256 3.56 33.36 -1.29
C TYR A 256 4.74 32.77 -2.05
N THR A 257 5.79 33.56 -2.25
CA THR A 257 7.06 33.06 -2.78
C THR A 257 7.98 32.67 -1.63
N ILE A 258 8.44 31.42 -1.58
CA ILE A 258 9.39 30.91 -0.58
C ILE A 258 10.78 30.87 -1.22
N PHE A 259 11.75 31.57 -0.63
CA PHE A 259 13.15 31.54 -1.05
C PHE A 259 13.95 30.55 -0.21
N VAL A 260 14.66 29.63 -0.89
CA VAL A 260 15.36 28.51 -0.26
C VAL A 260 16.83 28.47 -0.68
N GLY A 261 17.69 28.16 0.29
CA GLY A 261 19.14 28.05 0.11
C GLY A 261 19.84 29.37 -0.20
N LYS A 262 21.18 29.34 -0.22
CA LYS A 262 22.02 30.54 -0.47
C LYS A 262 21.75 31.20 -1.82
N GLU A 263 21.36 30.40 -2.81
CA GLU A 263 21.02 30.86 -4.17
C GLU A 263 19.64 31.52 -4.25
N LYS A 264 18.84 31.47 -3.16
CA LYS A 264 17.47 32.00 -3.09
C LYS A 264 16.59 31.46 -4.21
N VAL A 265 16.59 30.14 -4.39
CA VAL A 265 15.69 29.48 -5.35
C VAL A 265 14.25 29.69 -4.87
N SER A 266 13.38 30.14 -5.76
CA SER A 266 12.00 30.50 -5.44
C SER A 266 11.04 29.34 -5.68
N PHE A 267 10.08 29.18 -4.76
CA PHE A 267 9.00 28.22 -4.83
C PHE A 267 7.67 28.91 -4.52
N GLU A 268 6.65 28.67 -5.34
CA GLU A 268 5.32 29.26 -5.14
C GLU A 268 4.49 28.41 -4.17
N SER A 269 3.77 29.07 -3.28
CA SER A 269 2.92 28.41 -2.27
C SER A 269 1.66 29.23 -1.96
N THR A 270 0.72 28.61 -1.24
CA THR A 270 -0.50 29.26 -0.76
C THR A 270 -0.31 29.76 0.66
N GLN A 271 -1.14 30.73 1.06
CA GLN A 271 -1.16 31.21 2.44
C GLN A 271 -1.40 30.07 3.42
N ASP A 272 -2.44 29.26 3.17
CA ASP A 272 -2.81 28.15 4.06
C ASP A 272 -1.66 27.18 4.26
N ALA A 273 -0.90 26.88 3.21
CA ALA A 273 0.26 26.00 3.28
C ALA A 273 1.42 26.62 4.09
N VAL A 274 1.73 27.90 3.89
CA VAL A 274 2.75 28.61 4.68
C VAL A 274 2.36 28.65 6.16
N MET A 275 1.07 28.79 6.47
CA MET A 275 0.56 28.83 7.83
C MET A 275 0.61 27.48 8.56
N GLN A 276 0.83 26.36 7.87
CA GLN A 276 0.99 25.03 8.50
C GLN A 276 2.30 24.89 9.28
N SER A 277 3.31 25.74 9.01
CA SER A 277 4.60 25.71 9.68
C SER A 277 4.79 26.98 10.51
N GLN A 278 5.16 26.80 11.79
CA GLN A 278 5.55 27.93 12.65
C GLN A 278 6.80 28.63 12.12
N ILE A 279 7.74 27.86 11.55
CA ILE A 279 8.97 28.39 10.95
C ILE A 279 8.64 29.24 9.71
N LEU A 280 7.81 28.74 8.79
CA LEU A 280 7.47 29.47 7.57
C LEU A 280 6.62 30.71 7.88
N SER A 281 5.58 30.56 8.70
CA SER A 281 4.67 31.66 9.06
C SER A 281 5.38 32.77 9.86
N GLY A 282 6.28 32.42 10.78
CA GLY A 282 7.10 33.38 11.52
C GLY A 282 8.08 34.18 10.66
N ARG A 283 8.28 33.78 9.40
CA ARG A 283 9.23 34.38 8.46
C ARG A 283 8.58 35.11 7.28
N ILE A 284 7.26 35.30 7.33
CA ILE A 284 6.53 36.07 6.32
C ILE A 284 7.01 37.52 6.33
N LYS A 285 7.38 38.02 5.15
CA LYS A 285 7.79 39.40 4.90
C LYS A 285 6.98 39.98 3.75
N TYR A 286 6.81 41.30 3.75
CA TYR A 286 6.22 42.03 2.64
C TYR A 286 7.20 43.08 2.13
N THR A 287 7.51 43.04 0.84
CA THR A 287 8.26 44.10 0.17
C THR A 287 7.52 44.54 -1.09
N GLY A 288 7.62 45.82 -1.45
CA GLY A 288 6.90 46.35 -2.62
C GLY A 288 7.25 45.64 -3.94
N ALA A 289 8.48 45.14 -4.08
CA ALA A 289 8.96 44.46 -5.28
C ALA A 289 8.57 42.97 -5.34
N LEU A 290 8.70 42.25 -4.22
CA LEU A 290 8.49 40.79 -4.18
C LEU A 290 7.11 40.40 -3.64
N ARG A 291 6.30 41.39 -3.23
CA ARG A 291 5.04 41.18 -2.49
C ARG A 291 5.29 40.34 -1.23
N THR A 292 4.33 39.52 -0.85
CA THR A 292 4.41 38.64 0.31
C THR A 292 5.29 37.43 0.00
N HIS A 293 6.36 37.26 0.78
CA HIS A 293 7.34 36.19 0.58
C HIS A 293 7.86 35.65 1.92
N VAL A 294 8.47 34.47 1.88
CA VAL A 294 9.13 33.82 3.02
C VAL A 294 10.58 33.59 2.64
N ASP A 295 11.52 33.97 3.50
CA ASP A 295 12.96 33.73 3.28
C ASP A 295 13.47 32.73 4.33
N ILE A 296 13.82 31.52 3.87
CA ILE A 296 14.44 30.45 4.67
C ILE A 296 15.86 30.12 4.19
N SER A 297 16.51 31.04 3.47
CA SER A 297 17.86 30.83 2.91
C SER A 297 18.97 30.66 3.95
N ASP A 298 18.71 31.03 5.20
CA ASP A 298 19.58 30.87 6.36
C ASP A 298 19.51 29.47 6.99
N ILE A 299 18.50 28.64 6.67
CA ILE A 299 18.40 27.26 7.16
C ILE A 299 19.27 26.37 6.27
N SER A 300 20.54 26.16 6.67
CA SER A 300 21.55 25.47 5.86
C SER A 300 21.21 24.02 5.50
N GLU A 301 20.40 23.38 6.32
CA GLU A 301 20.00 21.98 6.22
C GLU A 301 18.86 21.76 5.22
N VAL A 302 18.17 22.85 4.81
CA VAL A 302 17.10 22.84 3.81
C VAL A 302 17.68 23.30 2.48
N THR A 303 17.98 22.34 1.61
CA THR A 303 18.48 22.63 0.26
C THR A 303 17.32 22.79 -0.73
N PRO A 304 17.50 23.57 -1.83
CA PRO A 304 16.47 23.66 -2.87
C PRO A 304 16.10 22.31 -3.46
N LYS A 305 17.06 21.40 -3.58
CA LYS A 305 16.86 20.04 -4.10
C LYS A 305 15.91 19.23 -3.22
N ASP A 306 16.10 19.30 -1.89
CA ASP A 306 15.27 18.58 -0.94
C ASP A 306 13.89 19.24 -0.79
N PHE A 307 13.83 20.57 -0.95
CA PHE A 307 12.61 21.36 -0.86
C PHE A 307 11.64 21.14 -2.03
N VAL A 308 12.07 20.62 -3.18
CA VAL A 308 11.17 20.36 -4.34
C VAL A 308 9.93 19.56 -3.93
N LEU A 309 10.10 18.49 -3.15
CA LEU A 309 8.97 17.66 -2.71
C LEU A 309 8.19 18.27 -1.55
N VAL A 310 8.85 19.06 -0.71
CA VAL A 310 8.15 19.84 0.31
C VAL A 310 7.23 20.85 -0.36
N SER A 311 7.71 21.52 -1.41
CA SER A 311 6.89 22.44 -2.21
C SER A 311 5.72 21.73 -2.88
N GLU A 312 5.92 20.50 -3.39
CA GLU A 312 4.83 19.70 -3.94
C GLU A 312 3.77 19.41 -2.86
N TYR A 313 4.19 19.02 -1.65
CA TYR A 313 3.29 18.84 -0.51
C TYR A 313 2.55 20.12 -0.13
N LEU A 314 3.24 21.26 -0.08
CA LEU A 314 2.60 22.54 0.26
C LEU A 314 1.54 22.93 -0.79
N GLN A 315 1.68 22.51 -2.04
CA GLN A 315 0.72 22.81 -3.11
C GLN A 315 -0.42 21.79 -3.19
N HIS A 316 -0.16 20.52 -2.88
CA HIS A 316 -1.06 19.42 -3.18
C HIS A 316 -1.44 18.55 -1.97
N THR A 317 -0.94 18.88 -0.78
CA THR A 317 -1.04 18.08 0.46
C THR A 317 -0.49 16.65 0.33
N ASP A 318 0.28 16.38 -0.73
CA ASP A 318 0.95 15.12 -1.03
C ASP A 318 2.16 15.36 -1.97
N PHE A 319 3.04 14.38 -2.12
CA PHE A 319 4.22 14.43 -3.00
C PHE A 319 4.47 13.09 -3.69
N ILE A 320 5.17 13.07 -4.83
CA ILE A 320 5.42 11.81 -5.56
C ILE A 320 6.50 10.95 -4.86
N PRO A 321 6.27 9.63 -4.69
CA PRO A 321 5.08 8.85 -5.10
C PRO A 321 3.88 9.07 -4.17
N ARG A 322 2.68 9.16 -4.76
CA ARG A 322 1.44 9.44 -4.03
C ARG A 322 1.03 8.25 -3.18
N LEU A 323 0.49 8.54 -1.99
CA LEU A 323 -0.06 7.51 -1.11
C LEU A 323 -1.51 7.24 -1.52
N ILE A 324 -1.80 6.03 -1.97
CA ILE A 324 -3.14 5.62 -2.35
C ILE A 324 -3.73 4.80 -1.21
N GLU A 325 -4.68 5.41 -0.51
CA GLU A 325 -5.54 4.78 0.49
C GLU A 325 -6.83 4.35 -0.22
N ILE A 326 -7.06 3.04 -0.33
CA ILE A 326 -8.29 2.49 -0.85
C ILE A 326 -9.05 1.89 0.33
N ASP A 327 -10.32 2.26 0.48
CA ASP A 327 -11.20 1.69 1.49
C ASP A 327 -11.11 0.15 1.42
N HIS A 328 -10.73 -0.44 2.56
CA HIS A 328 -10.66 -1.89 2.77
C HIS A 328 -9.56 -2.62 1.99
N ALA A 329 -8.56 -1.90 1.48
CA ALA A 329 -7.33 -2.48 0.97
C ALA A 329 -6.12 -1.93 1.74
N LEU A 330 -5.00 -2.65 1.65
CA LEU A 330 -3.74 -2.15 2.19
C LEU A 330 -3.30 -0.93 1.37
N PRO A 331 -2.91 0.17 2.04
CA PRO A 331 -2.41 1.35 1.34
C PRO A 331 -1.15 0.99 0.53
N TYR A 332 -0.99 1.62 -0.63
CA TYR A 332 0.16 1.42 -1.50
C TYR A 332 0.63 2.75 -2.10
N LEU A 333 1.87 2.76 -2.60
CA LEU A 333 2.43 3.93 -3.29
C LEU A 333 2.26 3.78 -4.80
N ASP A 334 1.78 4.85 -5.42
CA ASP A 334 1.59 4.90 -6.85
C ASP A 334 2.91 4.68 -7.61
N GLY A 335 2.86 3.85 -8.65
CA GLY A 335 4.02 3.56 -9.51
C GLY A 335 5.12 2.67 -8.91
N ILE A 336 4.92 2.02 -7.76
CA ILE A 336 5.95 1.16 -7.11
C ILE A 336 5.46 -0.29 -6.99
N PRO A 337 5.50 -1.08 -8.07
CA PRO A 337 5.01 -2.46 -8.07
C PRO A 337 5.99 -3.48 -7.44
N LEU A 338 7.30 -3.23 -7.49
CA LEU A 338 8.31 -4.24 -7.17
C LEU A 338 9.12 -3.91 -5.91
N PRO A 339 9.47 -4.91 -5.06
CA PRO A 339 10.31 -4.69 -3.87
C PRO A 339 11.63 -3.99 -4.14
N LYS A 340 12.32 -4.33 -5.24
CA LYS A 340 13.60 -3.71 -5.63
C LYS A 340 13.50 -2.22 -5.97
N GLN A 341 12.30 -1.73 -6.27
CA GLN A 341 12.05 -0.32 -6.59
C GLN A 341 11.75 0.52 -5.34
N ARG A 342 11.74 -0.08 -4.15
CA ARG A 342 11.34 0.59 -2.90
C ARG A 342 12.45 1.42 -2.26
N VAL A 343 13.72 1.12 -2.56
CA VAL A 343 14.89 1.77 -1.95
C VAL A 343 14.91 3.27 -2.23
N ALA A 344 14.90 3.67 -3.50
CA ALA A 344 14.97 5.09 -3.87
C ALA A 344 13.78 5.92 -3.32
N PRO A 345 12.52 5.43 -3.39
CA PRO A 345 11.38 6.06 -2.70
C PRO A 345 11.55 6.19 -1.19
N ALA A 346 12.09 5.17 -0.51
CA ALA A 346 12.31 5.21 0.95
C ALA A 346 13.35 6.26 1.33
N GLU A 347 14.49 6.32 0.62
CA GLU A 347 15.52 7.35 0.83
C GLU A 347 14.99 8.76 0.58
N LYS A 348 14.21 8.92 -0.49
CA LYS A 348 13.57 10.18 -0.83
C LYS A 348 12.58 10.60 0.27
N CYS A 349 11.77 9.66 0.75
CA CYS A 349 10.82 9.88 1.84
C CYS A 349 11.51 10.27 3.15
N ALA A 350 12.61 9.62 3.50
CA ALA A 350 13.42 9.97 4.67
C ALA A 350 14.05 11.37 4.55
N SER A 351 14.48 11.75 3.35
CA SER A 351 15.03 13.10 3.09
C SER A 351 13.96 14.18 3.20
N VAL A 352 12.74 13.90 2.73
CA VAL A 352 11.58 14.79 2.90
C VAL A 352 11.19 14.89 4.37
N PHE A 353 11.16 13.77 5.11
CA PHE A 353 10.91 13.77 6.55
C PHE A 353 11.90 14.72 7.25
N ARG A 354 13.21 14.54 7.01
CA ARG A 354 14.24 15.40 7.60
C ARG A 354 13.97 16.87 7.33
N THR A 355 13.69 17.22 6.08
CA THR A 355 13.41 18.61 5.66
C THR A 355 12.13 19.13 6.33
N ALA A 356 11.11 18.30 6.44
CA ALA A 356 9.87 18.63 7.13
C ALA A 356 10.09 18.91 8.61
N SER A 357 10.96 18.16 9.30
CA SER A 357 11.32 18.41 10.70
C SER A 357 12.04 19.75 10.91
N TYR A 358 12.97 20.14 10.01
CA TYR A 358 13.58 21.49 10.06
C TYR A 358 12.55 22.61 9.89
N LEU A 359 11.47 22.33 9.17
CA LEU A 359 10.39 23.27 8.90
C LEU A 359 9.20 23.10 9.84
N GLN A 360 9.24 22.14 10.78
CA GLN A 360 8.15 21.82 11.70
C GLN A 360 6.81 21.57 10.98
N LEU A 361 6.84 20.79 9.91
CA LEU A 361 5.66 20.42 9.11
C LEU A 361 5.12 19.06 9.56
N ALA A 362 4.43 19.03 10.70
CA ALA A 362 3.93 17.78 11.31
C ALA A 362 3.09 16.91 10.34
N GLY A 363 2.22 17.53 9.53
CA GLY A 363 1.40 16.80 8.56
C GLY A 363 2.24 16.09 7.47
N LEU A 364 3.36 16.69 7.08
CA LEU A 364 4.29 16.11 6.12
C LEU A 364 5.15 15.01 6.76
N GLU A 365 5.59 15.21 8.00
CA GLU A 365 6.31 14.18 8.77
C GLU A 365 5.45 12.92 8.92
N PHE A 366 4.18 13.07 9.29
CA PHE A 366 3.24 11.96 9.40
C PHE A 366 3.00 11.24 8.06
N LEU A 367 2.83 12.02 6.98
CA LEU A 367 2.72 11.46 5.62
C LEU A 367 3.95 10.63 5.26
N CYS A 368 5.16 11.12 5.57
CA CYS A 368 6.40 10.40 5.32
C CYS A 368 6.46 9.07 6.10
N VAL A 369 6.04 9.05 7.36
CA VAL A 369 5.98 7.81 8.16
C VAL A 369 5.04 6.79 7.52
N ASN A 370 3.84 7.21 7.11
CA ASN A 370 2.89 6.33 6.44
C ASN A 370 3.44 5.75 5.14
N LYS A 371 4.11 6.57 4.32
CA LYS A 371 4.74 6.11 3.09
C LYS A 371 5.87 5.12 3.35
N LEU A 372 6.70 5.34 4.38
CA LEU A 372 7.75 4.41 4.78
C LEU A 372 7.16 3.06 5.25
N LYS A 373 6.09 3.09 6.04
CA LYS A 373 5.39 1.88 6.49
C LYS A 373 4.79 1.08 5.33
N VAL A 374 4.25 1.75 4.32
CA VAL A 374 3.74 1.12 3.09
C VAL A 374 4.86 0.48 2.26
N LEU A 375 6.06 1.07 2.27
CA LEU A 375 7.21 0.51 1.58
C LEU A 375 7.78 -0.74 2.27
N TYR A 376 7.31 -1.08 3.47
CA TYR A 376 7.74 -2.31 4.14
C TYR A 376 7.27 -3.60 3.42
N PRO A 377 8.06 -4.69 3.39
CA PRO A 377 9.42 -4.83 3.92
C PRO A 377 10.47 -4.06 3.11
N LEU A 378 11.43 -3.46 3.82
CA LEU A 378 12.62 -2.83 3.27
C LEU A 378 13.83 -3.77 3.39
N GLU A 379 14.77 -3.64 2.46
CA GLU A 379 16.05 -4.33 2.58
C GLU A 379 16.84 -3.81 3.80
N PRO A 380 17.61 -4.66 4.50
CA PRO A 380 18.34 -4.25 5.71
C PRO A 380 19.25 -3.04 5.52
N LEU A 381 19.94 -2.96 4.37
CA LEU A 381 20.76 -1.78 4.03
C LEU A 381 19.92 -0.50 3.91
N CYS A 382 18.73 -0.59 3.31
CA CYS A 382 17.82 0.53 3.16
C CYS A 382 17.31 1.03 4.52
N LEU A 383 17.01 0.12 5.47
CA LEU A 383 16.67 0.49 6.85
C LEU A 383 17.77 1.33 7.50
N LEU A 384 19.04 0.94 7.35
CA LEU A 384 20.16 1.72 7.89
C LEU A 384 20.30 3.09 7.23
N ILE A 385 20.09 3.19 5.91
CA ILE A 385 20.16 4.46 5.19
C ILE A 385 19.04 5.41 5.68
N VAL A 386 17.81 4.92 5.77
CA VAL A 386 16.66 5.69 6.29
C VAL A 386 16.95 6.17 7.72
N THR A 387 17.42 5.27 8.59
CA THR A 387 17.74 5.61 9.98
C THR A 387 18.85 6.65 10.09
N ARG A 388 19.89 6.54 9.25
CA ARG A 388 20.98 7.52 9.22
C ARG A 388 20.51 8.91 8.79
N ILE A 389 19.62 8.98 7.80
CA ILE A 389 19.03 10.25 7.36
C ILE A 389 18.18 10.83 8.50
N PHE A 390 17.37 10.00 9.13
CA PHE A 390 16.50 10.37 10.23
C PHE A 390 17.27 10.87 11.45
N ALA A 391 18.33 10.19 11.88
CA ALA A 391 19.12 10.56 13.06
C ALA A 391 19.80 11.95 12.96
N ARG A 392 19.78 12.58 11.78
CA ARG A 392 20.25 13.95 11.54
C ARG A 392 19.11 14.98 11.46
N SER A 393 17.89 14.59 11.79
CA SER A 393 16.71 15.46 11.84
C SER A 393 16.67 16.21 13.17
N ILE A 394 15.94 17.33 13.20
CA ILE A 394 15.69 18.06 14.44
C ILE A 394 14.58 17.34 15.22
N VAL A 395 14.88 17.02 16.48
CA VAL A 395 13.88 16.61 17.46
C VAL A 395 13.09 17.83 17.89
N TRP A 396 11.81 17.86 17.56
CA TRP A 396 10.91 18.96 17.97
C TRP A 396 9.62 18.47 18.64
N GLY A 397 9.51 17.15 18.84
CA GLY A 397 8.48 16.54 19.70
C GLY A 397 7.17 16.27 18.98
N CYS A 398 7.20 15.99 17.68
CA CYS A 398 6.01 15.59 16.94
C CYS A 398 5.72 14.09 17.12
N GLU A 399 4.45 13.68 17.07
CA GLU A 399 4.05 12.28 17.23
C GLU A 399 4.65 11.37 16.14
N ALA A 400 4.74 11.88 14.90
CA ALA A 400 5.32 11.17 13.77
C ALA A 400 6.80 10.81 14.00
N GLU A 401 7.55 11.64 14.73
CA GLU A 401 8.93 11.40 15.09
C GLU A 401 9.06 10.20 16.01
N THR A 402 8.26 10.16 17.07
CA THR A 402 8.24 9.06 18.04
C THR A 402 7.83 7.75 17.35
N GLU A 403 6.78 7.82 16.53
CA GLU A 403 6.27 6.67 15.78
C GLU A 403 7.31 6.13 14.76
N LEU A 404 8.10 7.01 14.15
CA LEU A 404 9.17 6.61 13.25
C LEU A 404 10.35 5.97 14.00
N ILE A 405 10.75 6.56 15.15
CA ILE A 405 11.82 6.01 16.00
C ILE A 405 11.47 4.61 16.45
N ASP A 406 10.26 4.42 17.01
CA ASP A 406 9.76 3.12 17.46
C ASP A 406 9.81 2.10 16.31
N TRP A 407 9.28 2.48 15.14
CA TRP A 407 9.24 1.62 13.96
C TRP A 407 10.65 1.24 13.47
N LEU A 408 11.61 2.17 13.48
CA LEU A 408 12.99 1.91 13.09
C LEU A 408 13.71 1.00 14.09
N ILE A 409 13.51 1.23 15.39
CA ILE A 409 14.10 0.41 16.46
C ILE A 409 13.62 -1.03 16.35
N ASP A 410 12.32 -1.24 16.16
CA ASP A 410 11.73 -2.57 16.03
C ASP A 410 12.38 -3.34 14.86
N HIS A 411 12.46 -2.72 13.68
CA HIS A 411 13.00 -3.38 12.51
C HIS A 411 14.53 -3.52 12.52
N ILE A 412 15.27 -2.56 13.08
CA ILE A 412 16.72 -2.73 13.27
C ILE A 412 16.97 -3.89 14.24
N THR A 413 16.17 -3.98 15.31
CA THR A 413 16.25 -5.08 16.27
C THR A 413 16.00 -6.41 15.57
N GLU A 414 14.94 -6.52 14.76
CA GLU A 414 14.60 -7.74 14.01
C GLU A 414 15.76 -8.23 13.11
N TYR A 415 16.44 -7.31 12.43
CA TYR A 415 17.52 -7.62 11.49
C TYR A 415 18.93 -7.50 12.10
N TYR A 416 19.06 -7.30 13.41
CA TYR A 416 20.30 -6.87 14.07
C TYR A 416 21.51 -7.74 13.71
N TRP A 417 21.40 -9.06 13.81
CA TRP A 417 22.54 -9.95 13.55
C TRP A 417 22.92 -9.99 12.07
N LEU A 418 21.94 -9.91 11.17
CA LEU A 418 22.18 -9.80 9.73
C LEU A 418 22.88 -8.48 9.39
N LEU A 419 22.45 -7.37 10.01
CA LEU A 419 23.04 -6.05 9.86
C LEU A 419 24.48 -6.01 10.37
N ILE A 420 24.79 -6.63 11.51
CA ILE A 420 26.17 -6.78 11.99
C ILE A 420 27.01 -7.54 10.95
N LYS A 421 26.52 -8.70 10.48
CA LYS A 421 27.24 -9.58 9.56
C LYS A 421 27.55 -8.88 8.22
N LYS A 422 26.57 -8.18 7.63
CA LYS A 422 26.68 -7.61 6.27
C LYS A 422 27.04 -6.13 6.22
N HIS A 423 26.65 -5.36 7.24
CA HIS A 423 26.70 -3.89 7.24
C HIS A 423 27.16 -3.29 8.58
N GLY A 424 27.96 -4.03 9.37
CA GLY A 424 28.30 -3.66 10.75
C GLY A 424 28.88 -2.25 10.91
N GLY A 425 29.72 -1.78 9.98
CA GLY A 425 30.28 -0.42 10.03
C GLY A 425 29.21 0.68 9.94
N LEU A 426 28.22 0.52 9.06
CA LEU A 426 27.12 1.47 8.92
C LEU A 426 26.15 1.39 10.10
N LEU A 427 25.90 0.19 10.64
CA LEU A 427 25.10 0.02 11.85
C LEU A 427 25.74 0.77 13.03
N VAL A 428 27.06 0.62 13.25
CA VAL A 428 27.76 1.34 14.31
C VAL A 428 27.65 2.85 14.12
N GLU A 429 27.79 3.37 12.89
CA GLU A 429 27.60 4.79 12.60
C GLU A 429 26.19 5.27 13.00
N VAL A 430 25.17 4.51 12.63
CA VAL A 430 23.77 4.81 12.96
C VAL A 430 23.54 4.81 14.46
N LEU A 431 23.99 3.78 15.18
CA LEU A 431 23.84 3.70 16.64
C LEU A 431 24.68 4.76 17.37
N HIS A 432 25.78 5.24 16.80
CA HIS A 432 26.52 6.36 17.38
C HIS A 432 25.84 7.72 17.14
N SER A 433 24.98 7.82 16.13
CA SER A 433 24.28 9.08 15.81
C SER A 433 23.06 9.37 16.70
N SER A 434 22.54 8.37 17.42
CA SER A 434 21.43 8.54 18.35
C SER A 434 21.56 7.57 19.54
N ASP A 435 21.75 8.14 20.73
CA ASP A 435 21.85 7.39 21.98
C ASP A 435 20.55 6.61 22.27
N GLU A 436 19.38 7.21 21.98
CA GLU A 436 18.08 6.57 22.15
C GLU A 436 17.95 5.30 21.29
N ILE A 437 18.24 5.41 19.99
CA ILE A 437 18.17 4.25 19.08
C ILE A 437 19.15 3.18 19.53
N ARG A 438 20.37 3.56 19.93
CA ARG A 438 21.38 2.62 20.44
C ARG A 438 20.90 1.86 21.66
N GLU A 439 20.45 2.59 22.68
CA GLU A 439 20.04 1.99 23.94
C GLU A 439 18.86 1.04 23.74
N ARG A 440 17.83 1.48 23.01
CA ARG A 440 16.62 0.68 22.81
C ARG A 440 16.86 -0.54 21.93
N VAL A 441 17.66 -0.43 20.86
CA VAL A 441 18.04 -1.60 20.04
C VAL A 441 18.82 -2.61 20.88
N LEU A 442 19.83 -2.16 21.65
CA LEU A 442 20.62 -3.06 22.48
C LEU A 442 19.78 -3.71 23.59
N GLN A 443 18.90 -2.94 24.25
CA GLN A 443 17.98 -3.46 25.25
C GLN A 443 17.06 -4.54 24.67
N ASN A 444 16.45 -4.29 23.50
CA ASN A 444 15.56 -5.26 22.85
C ASN A 444 16.31 -6.55 22.47
N VAL A 445 17.52 -6.44 21.91
CA VAL A 445 18.34 -7.61 21.54
C VAL A 445 18.81 -8.40 22.77
N ILE A 446 19.14 -7.73 23.87
CA ILE A 446 19.51 -8.39 25.13
C ILE A 446 18.31 -9.10 25.77
N ALA A 447 17.14 -8.46 25.73
CA ALA A 447 15.90 -9.01 26.29
C ALA A 447 15.42 -10.25 25.52
N ASP A 448 15.49 -10.23 24.18
CA ASP A 448 15.20 -11.39 23.34
C ASP A 448 16.22 -11.56 22.21
N PRO A 449 17.27 -12.38 22.43
CA PRO A 449 18.27 -12.66 21.41
C PRO A 449 17.73 -13.35 20.14
N LYS A 450 16.52 -13.94 20.20
CA LYS A 450 15.88 -14.56 19.03
C LYS A 450 15.28 -13.52 18.10
N MET A 451 14.86 -12.37 18.61
CA MET A 451 14.24 -11.30 17.82
C MET A 451 15.15 -10.85 16.68
N GLY A 452 16.47 -10.79 16.91
CA GLY A 452 17.44 -10.33 15.91
C GLY A 452 17.85 -11.30 14.81
N ARG A 453 17.22 -12.48 14.73
CA ARG A 453 17.60 -13.54 13.78
C ARG A 453 16.92 -13.44 12.41
N ARG A 454 16.08 -12.43 12.17
CA ARG A 454 15.34 -12.33 10.92
C ARG A 454 16.29 -12.21 9.73
N GLY A 455 16.09 -13.07 8.72
CA GLY A 455 16.90 -13.11 7.50
C GLY A 455 18.28 -13.77 7.66
N LEU A 456 18.64 -14.30 8.84
CA LEU A 456 19.79 -15.21 8.99
C LEU A 456 19.46 -16.65 8.63
N ASP A 457 18.22 -17.08 8.90
CA ASP A 457 17.78 -18.47 8.70
C ASP A 457 17.39 -18.78 7.24
N GLU A 458 17.43 -17.78 6.36
CA GLU A 458 17.12 -17.91 4.92
C GLU A 458 18.37 -18.12 4.04
N GLU A 459 19.57 -18.09 4.64
CA GLU A 459 20.86 -18.46 4.02
C GLU A 459 21.32 -19.85 4.49
#